data_AF-A0A1G3UMV4-F1
#
_entry.id   AF-A0A1G3UMV4-F1
#
_cell.length_a   1.000
_cell.length_b   1.000
_cell.length_c   1.000
_cell.angle_alpha   90.00
_cell.angle_beta   90.00
_cell.angle_gamma   90.00
#
_symmetry.space_group_name_H-M   'P 1'
#
loop_
_entity.id
_entity.type
_entity.pdbx_description
1 polymer ?
#
loop_
_entity_poly.entity_id
_entity_poly.type
_entity_poly.pdbx_seq_one_letter_code
_entity_poly.pdbx_strand_id
1 'polypeptide(L)' 'MSRWPSTKAQQFLAALLRIGWIIKRQQGTSHRVLARPDWPDYVFSFHDREEIGLKILARIAKHTGLTPEDL' A
#
# COMPACT_ATOMS: atom_id res chain seq x y z
N MET A 1 -9.70 10.07 -15.61
CA MET A 1 -10.10 8.82 -14.93
C MET A 1 -8.85 8.01 -14.66
N SER A 2 -8.33 8.05 -13.45
CA SER A 2 -7.16 7.26 -13.06
C SER A 2 -7.55 5.77 -13.08
N ARG A 3 -7.12 5.06 -14.12
CA ARG A 3 -7.42 3.64 -14.32
C ARG A 3 -6.45 2.85 -13.45
N TRP A 4 -6.88 2.49 -12.25
CA TRP A 4 -6.08 1.66 -11.35
C TRP A 4 -5.91 0.25 -11.95
N PRO A 5 -4.67 -0.24 -12.17
CA PRO A 5 -4.46 -1.62 -12.57
C PRO A 5 -4.76 -2.56 -11.40
N SER A 6 -5.04 -3.84 -11.69
CA SER A 6 -4.93 -4.88 -10.67
C SER A 6 -3.44 -5.09 -10.40
N THR A 7 -3.01 -4.96 -9.15
CA THR A 7 -1.58 -5.01 -8.80
C THR A 7 -1.34 -6.01 -7.68
N LYS A 8 -0.17 -6.64 -7.68
CA LYS A 8 0.20 -7.57 -6.60
C LYS A 8 0.45 -6.80 -5.31
N ALA A 9 0.06 -7.37 -4.18
CA ALA A 9 0.26 -6.78 -2.86
C ALA A 9 1.74 -6.43 -2.60
N GLN A 10 2.67 -7.26 -3.10
CA GLN A 10 4.10 -6.97 -3.03
C GLN A 10 4.50 -5.69 -3.79
N GLN A 11 3.95 -5.46 -4.99
CA GLN A 11 4.22 -4.25 -5.77
C GLN A 11 3.65 -3.00 -5.09
N PHE A 12 2.43 -3.12 -4.56
CA PHE A 12 1.81 -2.05 -3.79
C PHE A 12 2.63 -1.69 -2.54
N LEU A 13 3.13 -2.67 -1.80
CA LEU A 13 4.01 -2.43 -0.65
C LEU A 13 5.31 -1.73 -1.08
N ALA A 14 5.94 -2.19 -2.17
CA ALA A 14 7.16 -1.57 -2.70
C ALA A 14 6.92 -0.10 -3.10
N ALA A 15 5.79 0.19 -3.74
CA ALA A 15 5.40 1.55 -4.12
C ALA A 15 5.19 2.44 -2.89
N LEU A 16 4.51 1.94 -1.84
CA LEU A 16 4.37 2.68 -0.58
C LEU A 16 5.73 3.01 0.04
N LEU A 17 6.66 2.05 0.09
CA LEU A 17 8.00 2.30 0.61
C LEU A 17 8.76 3.34 -0.23
N ARG A 18 8.57 3.34 -1.55
CA ARG A 18 9.19 4.29 -2.47
C ARG A 18 8.70 5.72 -2.30
N ILE A 19 7.41 5.93 -2.01
CA ILE A 19 6.85 7.28 -1.77
C ILE A 19 7.15 7.82 -0.36
N GLY A 20 7.89 7.05 0.47
CA GLY A 20 8.34 7.46 1.79
C GLY A 20 7.55 6.88 2.97
N TRP A 21 6.74 5.83 2.75
CA TRP A 21 6.25 5.04 3.88
C TRP A 21 7.39 4.19 4.46
N ILE A 22 7.39 4.02 5.77
CA ILE A 22 8.35 3.18 6.49
C ILE A 22 7.62 2.10 7.27
N ILE A 23 8.23 0.92 7.39
CA ILE A 23 7.69 -0.16 8.23
C ILE A 23 7.97 0.21 9.69
N LYS A 24 6.93 0.67 10.39
CA LYS A 24 6.99 1.00 11.82
C LYS A 24 6.97 -0.26 12.68
N ARG A 25 6.19 -1.26 12.29
CA ARG A 25 6.09 -2.54 12.99
C ARG A 25 5.75 -3.67 12.02
N GLN A 26 6.39 -4.81 12.21
CA GLN A 26 6.00 -6.07 11.59
C GLN A 26 5.94 -7.12 12.71
N GLN A 27 4.75 -7.63 13.01
CA GLN A 27 4.62 -8.84 13.83
C GLN A 27 4.69 -10.02 12.87
N GLY A 28 5.39 -11.12 13.21
CA GLY A 28 5.83 -12.25 12.36
C GLY A 28 4.77 -12.96 11.48
N THR A 29 3.99 -12.19 10.73
CA THR A 29 2.81 -12.47 9.91
C THR A 29 2.80 -11.48 8.74
N SER A 30 1.81 -11.57 7.85
CA SER A 30 1.58 -10.63 6.74
C SER A 30 1.20 -9.21 7.17
N HIS A 31 0.89 -9.00 8.46
CA HIS A 31 0.50 -7.70 8.99
C HIS A 31 1.70 -6.78 9.23
N ARG A 32 1.76 -5.69 8.48
CA ARG A 32 2.77 -4.63 8.62
C ARG A 32 2.07 -3.31 8.93
N VAL A 33 2.55 -2.59 9.94
CA VAL A 33 2.13 -1.21 10.21
C VAL A 33 3.13 -0.29 9.53
N LEU A 34 2.64 0.51 8.61
CA LEU A 34 3.39 1.53 7.89
C LEU A 34 3.11 2.90 8.51
N ALA A 35 4.14 3.73 8.58
CA ALA A 35 4.02 5.11 8.99
C ALA A 35 4.66 6.02 7.95
N ARG A 36 4.13 7.24 7.82
CA ARG A 36 4.70 8.30 7.00
C ARG A 36 4.50 9.62 7.76
N PRO A 37 5.51 10.53 7.80
CA PRO A 37 5.35 11.83 8.44
C PRO A 37 4.12 12.55 7.89
N ASP A 38 3.33 13.17 8.77
CA ASP A 38 2.09 13.88 8.45
C ASP A 38 0.93 13.00 7.90
N TRP A 39 1.06 11.67 7.94
CA TRP A 39 0.01 10.73 7.60
C TRP A 39 -0.34 9.82 8.79
N PRO A 40 -1.60 9.37 8.91
CA PRO A 40 -1.97 8.36 9.89
C PRO A 40 -1.28 7.02 9.60
N ASP A 41 -1.00 6.24 10.65
CA ASP A 41 -0.47 4.89 10.50
C ASP A 41 -1.39 4.04 9.61
N TYR A 42 -0.82 3.38 8.61
CA TYR A 42 -1.54 2.51 7.68
C TYR A 42 -1.23 1.04 7.97
N VAL A 43 -2.27 0.24 8.21
CA VAL A 43 -2.12 -1.20 8.41
C VAL A 43 -2.20 -1.92 7.07
N PHE A 44 -1.08 -2.47 6.64
CA PHE A 44 -0.97 -3.35 5.49
C PHE A 44 -1.21 -4.81 5.93
N SER A 45 -2.32 -5.39 5.48
CA SER A 45 -2.79 -6.73 5.89
C SER A 45 -2.87 -7.73 4.74
N PHE A 46 -2.13 -7.51 3.66
CA PHE A 46 -2.16 -8.37 2.48
C PHE A 46 -0.99 -9.36 2.49
N HIS A 47 -1.23 -10.59 2.05
CA HIS A 47 -0.14 -11.53 1.78
C HIS A 47 0.58 -11.14 0.48
N ASP A 48 1.89 -11.37 0.39
CA ASP A 48 2.71 -10.95 -0.77
C ASP A 48 2.20 -11.48 -2.14
N ARG A 49 1.47 -12.61 -2.14
CA ARG A 49 0.92 -13.26 -3.35
C ARG A 49 -0.49 -12.81 -3.71
N GLU A 50 -1.16 -12.02 -2.87
CA GLU A 50 -2.51 -11.55 -3.15
C GLU A 50 -2.50 -10.46 -4.22
N GLU A 51 -3.60 -10.41 -4.97
CA GLU A 51 -3.84 -9.36 -5.95
C GLU A 51 -4.86 -8.37 -5.39
N ILE A 52 -4.51 -7.09 -5.42
CA ILE A 52 -5.38 -6.02 -4.95
C ILE A 52 -6.15 -5.48 -6.15
N GLY A 53 -7.46 -5.73 -6.14
CA GLY A 53 -8.35 -5.25 -7.19
C GLY A 53 -8.46 -3.72 -7.23
N LEU A 54 -8.65 -3.19 -8.44
CA LEU A 54 -8.73 -1.77 -8.77
C LEU A 54 -9.61 -0.90 -7.84
N LYS A 55 -10.77 -1.42 -7.37
CA LYS A 55 -11.68 -0.67 -6.49
C LYS A 55 -11.09 -0.47 -5.09
N ILE A 56 -10.47 -1.51 -4.55
CA ILE A 56 -9.82 -1.48 -3.23
C ILE A 56 -8.59 -0.58 -3.31
N LEU A 57 -7.79 -0.74 -4.37
CA LEU A 57 -6.60 0.06 -4.61
C LEU A 57 -6.92 1.56 -4.71
N ALA A 58 -7.96 1.93 -5.46
CA ALA A 58 -8.43 3.31 -5.57
C ALA A 58 -8.89 3.91 -4.23
N ARG A 59 -9.43 3.08 -3.33
CA ARG A 59 -9.85 3.52 -1.99
C ARG A 59 -8.64 3.73 -1.08
N ILE A 60 -7.70 2.78 -1.08
CA ILE A 60 -6.49 2.84 -0.25
C ILE A 60 -5.58 3.98 -0.70
N ALA A 61 -5.45 4.21 -2.01
CA ALA A 61 -4.63 5.27 -2.58
C ALA A 61 -4.96 6.67 -2.02
N LYS A 62 -6.24 6.95 -1.75
CA LYS A 62 -6.67 8.20 -1.10
C LYS A 62 -6.16 8.35 0.33
N HIS A 63 -5.89 7.25 1.02
CA HIS A 63 -5.44 7.21 2.41
C HIS A 63 -3.92 7.09 2.51
N THR A 64 -3.24 6.63 1.46
CA THR A 64 -1.78 6.47 1.45
C THR A 64 -1.04 7.53 0.63
N GLY A 65 -1.79 8.29 -0.20
CA GLY A 65 -1.25 9.25 -1.15
C GLY A 65 -0.59 8.58 -2.36
N LEU A 66 -0.85 7.29 -2.59
CA LEU A 66 -0.36 6.57 -3.76
C LEU A 66 -1.04 7.08 -5.03
N THR A 67 -0.30 7.18 -6.13
CA THR A 67 -0.84 7.44 -7.46
C THR A 67 -0.65 6.22 -8.37
N PRO A 68 -1.42 6.08 -9.47
CA PRO A 68 -1.19 5.00 -10.43
C PRO A 68 0.20 5.03 -11.10
N GLU A 69 0.89 6.18 -11.06
CA GLU A 69 2.22 6.37 -11.65
C GLU A 69 3.33 5.81 -10.75
N ASP A 70 3.03 5.56 -9.47
CA ASP A 70 3.95 4.95 -8.51
C ASP A 70 3.97 3.41 -8.58
N LEU A 71 3.04 2.81 -9.33
CA LEU A 71 2.82 1.36 -9.43
C LEU A 71 3.52 0.69 -10.62
#